data_AF-A0A1C0U6T4-F1
#
_entry.id   AF-A0A1C0U6T4-F1
#
_cell.length_a   1.000
_cell.length_b   1.000
_cell.length_c   1.000
_cell.angle_alpha   90.00
_cell.angle_beta   90.00
_cell.angle_gamma   90.00
#
_symmetry.space_group_name_H-M   'P 1'
#
loop_
_entity.id
_entity.type
_entity.pdbx_description
1 polymer ?
#
loop_
_entity_poly.entity_id
_entity_poly.type
_entity_poly.pdbx_seq_one_letter_code
_entity_poly.pdbx_strand_id
1 'polypeptide(L)'
;MSKSPFYLLVYIANNKDLRRAWGKGWKTITPSQRVWVRYMLMIWGKQHSGREEPSSECSVIGRLMIRTEWSDTEGQRIIKVVKDLHKFGYRGEELFKKAKDILSPKQSLSDIIALAKESDDAAFIEKVLNKTFKKGNPIRDIAIKRYCERKNPQKIARELSYLTGCDIQYARKRVVWCEELLESEMYYAIKREIEC
;
A
#
# COMPACT_ATOMS: atom_id res chain seq x y z
N MET A 1 15.74 22.64 9.58
CA MET A 1 14.74 21.60 9.24
C MET A 1 14.29 21.81 7.80
N SER A 2 14.58 20.89 6.89
CA SER A 2 13.99 20.92 5.54
C SER A 2 12.47 20.83 5.70
N LYS A 3 11.72 21.87 5.31
CA LYS A 3 10.25 21.82 5.33
C LYS A 3 9.81 20.61 4.50
N SER A 4 9.01 19.72 5.08
CA SER A 4 8.44 18.58 4.36
C SER A 4 7.66 19.11 3.15
N PRO A 5 7.87 18.59 1.93
CA PRO A 5 7.17 19.04 0.72
C PRO A 5 5.66 18.83 0.77
N PHE A 6 5.13 18.16 1.79
CA PHE A 6 3.71 17.85 2.00
C PHE A 6 2.77 19.07 1.88
N TYR A 7 3.20 20.26 2.32
CA TYR A 7 2.36 21.47 2.16
C TYR A 7 2.11 21.84 0.69
N LEU A 8 2.98 21.42 -0.24
CA LEU A 8 2.85 21.74 -1.66
C LEU A 8 1.57 21.17 -2.29
N LEU A 9 0.97 20.15 -1.67
CA LEU A 9 -0.25 19.52 -2.15
C LEU A 9 -1.41 20.52 -2.29
N VAL A 10 -1.45 21.59 -1.49
CA VAL A 10 -2.56 22.56 -1.53
C VAL A 10 -2.57 23.42 -2.79
N TYR A 11 -1.43 23.55 -3.47
CA TYR A 11 -1.28 24.33 -4.71
C TYR A 11 -1.70 23.56 -5.96
N ILE A 12 -1.95 22.24 -5.85
CA ILE A 12 -2.44 21.44 -6.96
C ILE A 12 -3.94 21.61 -7.11
N ALA A 13 -4.42 22.09 -8.26
CA ALA A 13 -5.84 22.33 -8.50
C ALA A 13 -6.65 21.04 -8.69
N ASN A 14 -6.10 20.05 -9.39
CA ASN A 14 -6.79 18.81 -9.75
C ASN A 14 -5.84 17.59 -9.85
N ASN A 15 -6.41 16.39 -9.96
CA ASN A 15 -5.66 15.13 -10.06
C ASN A 15 -4.74 15.09 -11.31
N LYS A 16 -5.13 15.72 -12.42
CA LYS A 16 -4.30 15.77 -13.62
C LYS A 16 -3.02 16.57 -13.38
N ASP A 17 -3.13 17.70 -12.68
CA ASP A 17 -1.97 18.52 -12.30
C ASP A 17 -1.08 17.79 -11.28
N LEU A 18 -1.66 17.04 -10.34
CA LEU A 18 -0.92 16.16 -9.44
C LEU A 18 -0.04 15.18 -10.22
N ARG A 19 -0.65 14.45 -11.16
CA ARG A 19 0.01 13.43 -11.98
C ARG A 19 1.07 14.03 -12.89
N ARG A 20 0.84 15.23 -13.41
CA ARG A 20 1.85 15.96 -14.20
C ARG A 20 3.05 16.37 -13.33
N ALA A 21 2.81 16.82 -12.09
CA ALA A 21 3.87 17.28 -11.21
C ALA A 21 4.72 16.13 -10.64
N TRP A 22 4.10 15.01 -10.27
CA TRP A 22 4.76 13.96 -9.48
C TRP A 22 4.54 12.52 -9.96
N GLY A 23 3.81 12.31 -11.05
CA GLY A 23 3.64 11.00 -11.69
C GLY A 23 4.55 10.81 -12.90
N LYS A 24 4.61 9.57 -13.42
CA LYS A 24 5.35 9.21 -14.64
C LYS A 24 4.42 8.87 -15.81
N GLY A 25 3.14 9.26 -15.72
CA GLY A 25 2.14 9.08 -16.76
C GLY A 25 0.75 8.76 -16.20
N TRP A 26 -0.20 8.53 -17.11
CA TRP A 26 -1.52 8.04 -16.74
C TRP A 26 -1.51 6.52 -16.67
N LYS A 27 -1.57 5.98 -15.45
CA LYS A 27 -1.61 4.54 -15.22
C LYS A 27 -2.73 4.22 -14.25
N THR A 28 -3.63 3.35 -14.69
CA THR A 28 -4.71 2.79 -13.85
C THR A 28 -4.34 1.39 -13.41
N ILE A 29 -4.88 0.97 -12.27
CA ILE A 29 -4.70 -0.38 -11.73
C ILE A 29 -6.06 -0.96 -11.35
N THR A 30 -6.20 -2.28 -11.48
CA THR A 30 -7.41 -3.01 -11.07
C THR A 30 -7.55 -3.04 -9.55
N PRO A 31 -8.73 -3.35 -9.01
CA PRO A 31 -8.91 -3.53 -7.57
C PRO A 31 -7.96 -4.58 -6.96
N SER A 32 -7.71 -5.69 -7.67
CA SER A 32 -6.80 -6.75 -7.23
C SER A 32 -5.35 -6.24 -7.13
N GLN A 33 -4.89 -5.54 -8.17
CA GLN A 33 -3.58 -4.89 -8.19
C GLN A 33 -3.43 -3.86 -7.05
N ARG A 34 -4.49 -3.10 -6.78
CA ARG A 34 -4.52 -2.15 -5.66
C ARG A 34 -4.40 -2.83 -4.30
N VAL A 35 -5.09 -3.95 -4.08
CA VAL A 35 -4.97 -4.70 -2.83
C VAL A 35 -3.54 -5.21 -2.64
N TRP A 36 -2.95 -5.77 -3.69
CA TRP A 36 -1.59 -6.27 -3.67
C TRP A 36 -0.56 -5.17 -3.35
N VAL A 37 -0.60 -4.03 -4.04
CA VAL A 37 0.39 -2.95 -3.81
C VAL A 37 0.24 -2.32 -2.42
N ARG A 38 -0.98 -2.17 -1.91
CA ARG A 38 -1.23 -1.71 -0.53
C ARG A 38 -0.63 -2.65 0.49
N TYR A 39 -0.70 -3.96 0.22
CA TYR A 39 -0.10 -4.96 1.09
C TYR A 39 1.44 -4.90 1.08
N MET A 40 2.06 -4.75 -0.09
CA MET A 40 3.52 -4.50 -0.19
C MET A 40 3.95 -3.27 0.61
N LEU A 41 3.21 -2.16 0.48
CA LEU A 41 3.48 -0.91 1.21
C LEU A 41 3.25 -1.06 2.71
N MET A 42 2.33 -1.92 3.14
CA MET A 42 2.10 -2.21 4.55
C MET A 42 3.22 -3.04 5.18
N ILE A 43 3.78 -4.03 4.45
CA ILE A 43 4.98 -4.77 4.89
C ILE A 43 6.14 -3.79 5.08
N TRP A 44 6.38 -2.94 4.09
CA TRP A 44 7.39 -1.88 4.17
C TRP A 44 7.16 -0.95 5.38
N GLY A 45 5.94 -0.45 5.55
CA GLY A 45 5.59 0.45 6.64
C GLY A 45 5.73 -0.17 8.02
N LYS A 46 5.41 -1.47 8.17
CA LYS A 46 5.60 -2.21 9.43
C LYS A 46 7.07 -2.18 9.87
N GLN A 47 8.00 -2.48 8.95
CA GLN A 47 9.44 -2.50 9.22
C GLN A 47 10.00 -1.11 9.57
N HIS A 48 9.43 -0.04 8.98
CA HIS A 48 9.90 1.34 9.15
C HIS A 48 9.06 2.18 10.12
N SER A 49 8.06 1.59 10.80
CA SER A 49 7.15 2.33 11.68
C SER A 49 7.77 2.80 12.99
N GLY A 50 8.93 2.24 13.39
CA GLY A 50 9.60 2.56 14.66
C GLY A 50 8.75 2.29 15.91
N ARG A 51 7.57 1.66 15.74
CA ARG A 51 6.59 1.37 16.80
C ARG A 51 6.40 -0.13 16.89
N GLU A 52 6.58 -0.69 18.08
CA GLU A 52 6.30 -2.09 18.40
C GLU A 52 4.80 -2.36 18.62
N GLU A 53 3.91 -1.41 18.32
CA GLU A 53 2.47 -1.58 18.46
C GLU A 53 1.97 -2.75 17.59
N PRO A 54 1.08 -3.62 18.11
CA PRO A 54 0.51 -4.76 17.39
C PRO A 54 0.03 -4.33 16.01
N SER A 55 0.48 -5.04 14.97
CA SER A 55 0.16 -4.69 13.60
C SER A 55 -1.36 -4.67 13.42
N SER A 56 -1.90 -3.57 12.86
CA SER A 56 -3.25 -3.58 12.31
C SER A 56 -3.38 -4.72 11.31
N GLU A 57 -4.48 -5.45 11.36
CA GLU A 57 -4.80 -6.64 10.57
C GLU A 57 -4.11 -6.68 9.21
N CYS A 58 -3.11 -7.55 9.10
CA CYS A 58 -2.40 -7.83 7.86
C CYS A 58 -3.46 -8.31 6.83
N SER A 59 -3.60 -7.66 5.67
CA SER A 59 -4.63 -8.04 4.71
C SER A 59 -4.44 -9.50 4.28
N VAL A 60 -5.36 -10.38 4.69
CA VAL A 60 -5.33 -11.81 4.34
C VAL A 60 -5.26 -12.00 2.82
N ILE A 61 -6.01 -11.19 2.07
CA ILE A 61 -6.00 -11.19 0.60
C ILE A 61 -4.60 -10.87 0.07
N GLY A 62 -3.99 -9.78 0.54
CA GLY A 62 -2.65 -9.39 0.14
C GLY A 62 -1.58 -10.44 0.46
N ARG A 63 -1.66 -11.05 1.65
CA ARG A 63 -0.76 -12.13 2.09
C ARG A 63 -0.84 -13.36 1.20
N LEU A 64 -2.03 -13.68 0.70
CA LEU A 64 -2.21 -14.77 -0.26
C LEU A 64 -1.62 -14.40 -1.64
N MET A 65 -1.80 -13.15 -2.08
CA MET A 65 -1.35 -12.68 -3.40
C MET A 65 0.16 -12.46 -3.53
N ILE A 66 0.94 -12.32 -2.45
CA ILE A 66 2.41 -12.30 -2.54
C ILE A 66 2.99 -13.70 -2.82
N ARG A 67 2.29 -14.76 -2.38
CA ARG A 67 2.87 -16.11 -2.28
C ARG A 67 2.72 -16.94 -3.54
N THR A 68 2.00 -16.44 -4.54
CA THR A 68 1.72 -17.14 -5.80
C THR A 68 1.74 -16.16 -6.97
N GLU A 69 2.11 -16.62 -8.15
CA GLU A 69 1.80 -15.87 -9.37
C GLU A 69 0.28 -15.83 -9.55
N TRP A 70 -0.26 -14.68 -9.92
CA TRP A 70 -1.69 -14.49 -10.10
C TRP A 70 -2.00 -13.61 -11.31
N SER A 71 -3.00 -14.02 -12.09
CA SER A 71 -3.68 -13.18 -13.08
C SER A 71 -4.78 -12.37 -12.41
N ASP A 72 -5.32 -11.32 -13.06
CA ASP A 72 -6.44 -10.55 -12.46
C ASP A 72 -7.63 -11.44 -12.08
N THR A 73 -7.93 -12.46 -12.91
CA THR A 73 -8.93 -13.49 -12.64
C THR A 73 -8.63 -14.27 -11.37
N GLU A 74 -7.39 -14.71 -11.17
CA GLU A 74 -6.99 -15.43 -9.95
C GLU A 74 -7.02 -14.49 -8.72
N GLY A 75 -6.60 -13.23 -8.88
CA GLY A 75 -6.74 -12.21 -7.84
C GLY A 75 -8.20 -12.00 -7.40
N GLN A 76 -9.13 -11.95 -8.35
CA GLN A 76 -10.57 -11.86 -8.05
C GLN A 76 -11.09 -13.12 -7.37
N ARG A 77 -10.58 -14.31 -7.73
CA ARG A 77 -10.91 -15.57 -7.06
C ARG A 77 -10.45 -15.57 -5.60
N ILE A 78 -9.22 -15.14 -5.32
CA ILE A 78 -8.70 -14.98 -3.95
C ILE A 78 -9.59 -14.03 -3.14
N ILE A 79 -9.91 -12.86 -3.71
CA ILE A 79 -10.79 -11.86 -3.07
C ILE A 79 -12.15 -12.48 -2.73
N LYS A 80 -12.75 -13.24 -3.66
CA LYS A 80 -14.05 -13.88 -3.47
C LYS A 80 -14.01 -14.91 -2.34
N VAL A 81 -13.05 -15.83 -2.35
CA VAL A 81 -12.89 -16.87 -1.32
C VAL A 81 -12.74 -16.25 0.06
N VAL A 82 -11.87 -15.24 0.21
CA VAL A 82 -11.65 -14.57 1.50
C VAL A 82 -12.91 -13.83 1.96
N LYS A 83 -13.61 -13.13 1.06
CA LYS A 83 -14.86 -12.45 1.41
C LYS A 83 -15.95 -13.42 1.86
N ASP A 84 -16.08 -14.56 1.19
CA ASP A 84 -17.10 -15.56 1.54
C ASP A 84 -16.79 -16.21 2.90
N LEU A 85 -15.53 -16.59 3.16
CA LEU A 85 -15.11 -17.07 4.48
C LEU A 85 -15.30 -16.02 5.58
N HIS A 86 -15.05 -14.74 5.28
CA HIS A 86 -15.31 -13.66 6.23
C HIS A 86 -16.81 -13.54 6.57
N LYS A 87 -17.72 -13.77 5.62
CA LYS A 87 -19.17 -13.82 5.89
C LYS A 87 -19.55 -14.99 6.83
N PHE A 88 -18.82 -16.09 6.78
CA PHE A 88 -18.98 -17.22 7.71
C PHE A 88 -18.38 -16.98 9.10
N GLY A 89 -17.81 -15.80 9.36
CA GLY A 89 -17.30 -15.42 10.69
C GLY A 89 -15.80 -15.60 10.89
N TYR A 90 -15.09 -16.20 9.93
CA TYR A 90 -13.63 -16.38 10.04
C TYR A 90 -12.88 -15.05 10.01
N ARG A 91 -11.84 -14.92 10.84
CA ARG A 91 -11.00 -13.70 10.97
C ARG A 91 -9.51 -14.04 11.06
N GLY A 92 -8.66 -13.03 10.84
CA GLY A 92 -7.22 -13.11 11.09
C GLY A 92 -6.52 -14.34 10.50
N GLU A 93 -5.74 -15.03 11.33
CA GLU A 93 -4.94 -16.20 10.92
C GLU A 93 -5.81 -17.41 10.55
N GLU A 94 -6.96 -17.59 11.19
CA GLU A 94 -7.89 -18.67 10.86
C GLU A 94 -8.47 -18.49 9.46
N LEU A 95 -8.88 -17.26 9.13
CA LEU A 95 -9.32 -16.90 7.78
C LEU A 95 -8.22 -17.15 6.75
N PHE A 96 -6.97 -16.77 7.06
CA PHE A 96 -5.83 -17.01 6.19
C PHE A 96 -5.59 -18.50 5.93
N LYS A 97 -5.55 -19.33 6.98
CA LYS A 97 -5.33 -20.78 6.85
C LYS A 97 -6.42 -21.43 6.02
N LYS A 98 -7.70 -21.17 6.32
CA LYS A 98 -8.83 -21.73 5.56
C LYS A 98 -8.85 -21.28 4.11
N ALA A 99 -8.58 -20.00 3.84
CA ALA A 99 -8.49 -19.49 2.49
C ALA A 99 -7.33 -20.15 1.72
N LYS A 100 -6.15 -20.28 2.36
CA LYS A 100 -4.98 -20.95 1.79
C LYS A 100 -5.30 -22.40 1.44
N ASP A 101 -5.94 -23.15 2.33
CA ASP A 101 -6.26 -24.57 2.10
C ASP A 101 -7.24 -24.75 0.92
N ILE A 102 -8.22 -23.84 0.78
CA ILE A 102 -9.15 -23.83 -0.36
C ILE A 102 -8.45 -23.47 -1.67
N LEU A 103 -7.49 -22.54 -1.63
CA LEU A 103 -6.77 -22.05 -2.81
C LEU A 103 -5.59 -22.94 -3.20
N SER A 104 -4.99 -23.69 -2.28
CA SER A 104 -3.79 -24.51 -2.49
C SER A 104 -3.63 -25.59 -1.39
N PRO A 105 -3.97 -26.87 -1.66
CA PRO A 105 -4.04 -27.92 -0.63
C PRO A 105 -2.70 -28.48 -0.09
N LYS A 106 -1.53 -27.93 -0.46
CA LYS A 106 -0.22 -28.48 -0.02
C LYS A 106 0.49 -27.49 0.91
N GLN A 107 0.60 -27.82 2.21
CA GLN A 107 1.38 -27.04 3.19
C GLN A 107 2.78 -27.65 3.42
N SER A 108 3.81 -26.81 3.55
CA SER A 108 5.14 -27.17 4.11
C SER A 108 5.85 -25.91 4.63
N LEU A 109 6.75 -26.07 5.62
CA LEU A 109 7.86 -25.22 6.14
C LEU A 109 7.83 -23.66 6.04
N SER A 110 6.70 -23.04 5.68
CA SER A 110 6.66 -21.72 5.05
C SER A 110 6.76 -20.54 6.01
N ASP A 111 6.46 -20.75 7.29
CA ASP A 111 6.11 -19.65 8.18
C ASP A 111 7.33 -18.97 8.84
N ILE A 112 8.41 -19.72 9.12
CA ILE A 112 9.70 -19.16 9.56
C ILE A 112 10.43 -18.47 8.38
N ILE A 113 10.40 -19.12 7.19
CA ILE A 113 10.87 -18.52 5.95
C ILE A 113 10.09 -17.23 5.63
N ALA A 114 8.80 -17.16 5.96
CA ALA A 114 7.96 -16.00 5.68
C ALA A 114 8.39 -14.74 6.44
N LEU A 115 8.84 -14.85 7.70
CA LEU A 115 9.32 -13.69 8.46
C LEU A 115 10.62 -13.12 7.87
N ALA A 116 11.56 -13.98 7.49
CA ALA A 116 12.79 -13.56 6.80
C ALA A 116 12.47 -12.92 5.45
N LYS A 117 11.54 -13.51 4.67
CA LYS A 117 11.06 -12.95 3.40
C LYS A 117 10.36 -11.60 3.56
N GLU A 118 9.57 -11.38 4.62
CA GLU A 118 8.93 -10.08 4.86
C GLU A 118 9.94 -8.94 5.05
N SER A 119 11.09 -9.23 5.69
CA SER A 119 12.18 -8.24 5.83
C SER A 119 12.85 -7.94 4.48
N ASP A 120 13.11 -8.97 3.67
CA ASP A 120 13.65 -8.81 2.32
C ASP A 120 12.68 -8.05 1.41
N ASP A 121 11.39 -8.36 1.48
CA ASP A 121 10.31 -7.65 0.79
C ASP A 121 10.26 -6.18 1.20
N ALA A 122 10.37 -5.88 2.51
CA ALA A 122 10.39 -4.50 3.00
C ALA A 122 11.59 -3.70 2.46
N ALA A 123 12.79 -4.30 2.45
CA ALA A 123 14.00 -3.67 1.92
C ALA A 123 13.91 -3.46 0.40
N PHE A 124 13.34 -4.43 -0.32
CA PHE A 124 13.05 -4.32 -1.74
C PHE A 124 12.07 -3.18 -2.03
N ILE A 125 10.96 -3.08 -1.29
CA ILE A 125 10.00 -2.00 -1.45
C ILE A 125 10.61 -0.63 -1.12
N GLU A 126 11.45 -0.51 -0.09
CA GLU A 126 12.19 0.74 0.20
C GLU A 126 13.07 1.15 -1.00
N LYS A 127 13.80 0.20 -1.61
CA LYS A 127 14.61 0.45 -2.82
C LYS A 127 13.75 0.95 -3.98
N VAL A 128 12.62 0.29 -4.26
CA VAL A 128 11.71 0.69 -5.35
C VAL A 128 11.07 2.05 -5.08
N LEU A 129 10.64 2.31 -3.84
CA LEU A 129 10.09 3.60 -3.41
C LEU A 129 11.12 4.71 -3.60
N ASN A 130 12.38 4.49 -3.20
CA ASN A 130 13.50 5.43 -3.36
C ASN A 130 13.81 5.76 -4.83
N LYS A 131 13.72 4.76 -5.71
CA LYS A 131 13.88 4.96 -7.17
C LYS A 131 12.70 5.72 -7.77
N THR A 132 11.49 5.47 -7.27
CA THR A 132 10.24 6.01 -7.84
C THR A 132 9.96 7.43 -7.38
N PHE A 133 10.07 7.68 -6.07
CA PHE A 133 9.81 8.97 -5.43
C PHE A 133 11.06 9.46 -4.69
N LYS A 134 11.75 10.40 -5.33
CA LYS A 134 12.96 11.04 -4.77
C LYS A 134 12.63 11.79 -3.47
N LYS A 135 13.66 12.05 -2.68
CA LYS A 135 13.56 12.92 -1.49
C LYS A 135 13.02 14.29 -1.92
N GLY A 136 12.08 14.84 -1.15
CA GLY A 136 11.39 16.08 -1.52
C GLY A 136 10.15 15.89 -2.40
N ASN A 137 9.79 14.67 -2.78
CA ASN A 137 8.51 14.39 -3.43
C ASN A 137 7.39 14.23 -2.36
N PRO A 138 6.28 14.99 -2.43
CA PRO A 138 5.21 14.93 -1.43
C PRO A 138 4.45 13.60 -1.41
N ILE A 139 4.50 12.81 -2.49
CA ILE A 139 3.92 11.46 -2.53
C ILE A 139 4.68 10.50 -1.62
N ARG A 140 5.99 10.71 -1.44
CA ARG A 140 6.79 9.96 -0.46
C ARG A 140 6.34 10.26 0.97
N ASP A 141 6.06 11.52 1.28
CA ASP A 141 5.55 11.92 2.60
C ASP A 141 4.18 11.28 2.88
N ILE A 142 3.32 11.18 1.86
CA ILE A 142 2.05 10.44 1.96
C ILE A 142 2.29 8.97 2.28
N ALA A 143 3.24 8.32 1.60
CA ALA A 143 3.57 6.93 1.87
C ALA A 143 4.03 6.72 3.33
N ILE A 144 4.95 7.57 3.81
CA ILE A 144 5.47 7.51 5.19
C ILE A 144 4.33 7.72 6.20
N LYS A 145 3.54 8.78 6.03
CA LYS A 145 2.39 9.06 6.92
C LYS A 145 1.38 7.91 6.92
N ARG A 146 1.11 7.34 5.76
CA ARG A 146 0.08 6.31 5.61
C ARG A 146 0.52 4.97 6.17
N TYR A 147 1.73 4.52 5.86
CA TYR A 147 2.17 3.14 6.12
C TYR A 147 3.15 3.03 7.28
N CYS A 148 4.07 4.00 7.47
CA CYS A 148 4.98 4.00 8.61
C CYS A 148 4.33 4.60 9.85
N GLU A 149 3.69 5.77 9.74
CA GLU A 149 3.01 6.44 10.85
C GLU A 149 1.58 5.92 11.08
N ARG A 150 1.10 5.00 10.22
CA ARG A 150 -0.23 4.34 10.27
C ARG A 150 -1.40 5.32 10.33
N LYS A 151 -1.27 6.50 9.71
CA LYS A 151 -2.34 7.50 9.67
C LYS A 151 -3.37 7.13 8.62
N ASN A 152 -4.64 7.23 8.99
CA ASN A 152 -5.72 7.14 8.00
C ASN A 152 -5.81 8.43 7.17
N PRO A 153 -6.46 8.40 5.99
CA PRO A 153 -6.53 9.56 5.11
C PRO A 153 -7.10 10.81 5.79
N GLN A 154 -8.02 10.63 6.74
CA GLN A 154 -8.60 11.74 7.51
C GLN A 154 -7.58 12.41 8.44
N LYS A 155 -6.73 11.64 9.13
CA LYS A 155 -5.65 12.18 9.97
C LYS A 155 -4.62 12.94 9.13
N ILE A 156 -4.23 12.37 7.98
CA ILE A 156 -3.32 13.04 7.03
C ILE A 156 -3.93 14.35 6.51
N ALA A 157 -5.22 14.33 6.16
CA ALA A 157 -5.92 15.54 5.71
C ALA A 157 -5.98 16.62 6.79
N ARG A 158 -6.20 16.25 8.06
CA ARG A 158 -6.17 17.19 9.19
C ARG A 158 -4.79 17.82 9.37
N GLU A 159 -3.71 17.06 9.20
CA GLU A 159 -2.35 17.61 9.24
C GLU A 159 -2.10 18.60 8.11
N LEU A 160 -2.55 18.29 6.90
CA LEU A 160 -2.40 19.22 5.76
C LEU A 160 -3.17 20.51 6.03
N SER A 161 -4.43 20.39 6.45
CA SER A 161 -5.29 21.52 6.80
C SER A 161 -4.69 22.37 7.92
N TYR A 162 -4.18 21.75 8.99
CA TYR A 162 -3.52 22.46 10.09
C TYR A 162 -2.25 23.20 9.62
N LEU A 163 -1.45 22.57 8.78
CA LEU A 163 -0.18 23.14 8.31
C LEU A 163 -0.37 24.34 7.37
N THR A 164 -1.45 24.36 6.59
CA THR A 164 -1.64 25.35 5.52
C THR A 164 -2.86 26.26 5.69
N GLY A 165 -3.72 25.98 6.67
CA GLY A 165 -4.99 26.67 6.86
C GLY A 165 -6.06 26.35 5.80
N CYS A 166 -5.86 25.33 4.96
CA CYS A 166 -6.85 25.01 3.92
C CYS A 166 -8.03 24.23 4.49
N ASP A 167 -9.16 24.26 3.77
CA ASP A 167 -10.34 23.45 4.12
C ASP A 167 -10.01 21.94 4.22
N ILE A 168 -10.69 21.24 5.12
CA ILE A 168 -10.45 19.82 5.39
C ILE A 168 -10.93 18.90 4.25
N GLN A 169 -12.02 19.24 3.56
CA GLN A 169 -12.49 18.46 2.40
C GLN A 169 -11.55 18.68 1.22
N TYR A 170 -11.08 19.91 1.04
CA TYR A 170 -10.03 20.27 0.10
C TYR A 170 -8.74 19.47 0.37
N ALA A 171 -8.29 19.39 1.62
CA ALA A 171 -7.14 18.58 2.01
C ALA A 171 -7.36 17.08 1.73
N ARG A 172 -8.52 16.54 2.12
CA ARG A 172 -8.86 15.12 1.95
C ARG A 172 -8.82 14.70 0.50
N LYS A 173 -9.34 15.53 -0.42
CA LYS A 173 -9.33 15.25 -1.86
C LYS A 173 -7.91 15.04 -2.40
N ARG A 174 -6.95 15.86 -1.95
CA ARG A 174 -5.53 15.73 -2.33
C ARG A 174 -4.89 14.48 -1.78
N VAL A 175 -5.16 14.15 -0.52
CA VAL A 175 -4.65 12.91 0.10
C VAL A 175 -5.12 11.70 -0.70
N VAL A 176 -6.40 11.64 -1.07
CA VAL A 176 -6.94 10.54 -1.89
C VAL A 176 -6.23 10.46 -3.24
N TRP A 177 -6.05 11.57 -3.95
CA TRP A 177 -5.33 11.56 -5.23
C TRP A 177 -3.87 11.11 -5.08
N CYS A 178 -3.21 11.51 -3.99
CA CYS A 178 -1.84 11.07 -3.72
C CYS A 178 -1.77 9.57 -3.40
N GLU A 179 -2.73 9.02 -2.66
CA GLU A 179 -2.80 7.56 -2.43
C GLU A 179 -3.02 6.81 -3.75
N GLU A 180 -3.93 7.27 -4.61
CA GLU A 180 -4.16 6.66 -5.93
C GLU A 180 -2.92 6.73 -6.83
N LEU A 181 -2.21 7.86 -6.81
CA LEU A 181 -0.96 8.03 -7.55
C LEU A 181 0.14 7.12 -7.00
N LEU A 182 0.33 7.09 -5.68
CA LEU A 182 1.28 6.23 -4.99
C LEU A 182 1.05 4.76 -5.36
N GLU A 183 -0.19 4.28 -5.21
CA GLU A 183 -0.56 2.89 -5.50
C GLU A 183 -0.30 2.51 -6.96
N SER A 184 -0.69 3.37 -7.90
CA SER A 184 -0.48 3.11 -9.34
C SER A 184 0.99 3.11 -9.71
N GLU A 185 1.77 4.11 -9.33
CA GLU A 185 3.20 4.17 -9.64
C GLU A 185 3.98 3.03 -9.00
N MET A 186 3.70 2.71 -7.73
CA MET A 186 4.37 1.61 -7.04
C MET A 186 4.03 0.26 -7.67
N TYR A 187 2.78 0.01 -8.07
CA TYR A 187 2.42 -1.25 -8.73
C TYR A 187 3.29 -1.51 -9.96
N TYR A 188 3.35 -0.55 -10.88
CA TYR A 188 4.12 -0.69 -12.12
C TYR A 188 5.64 -0.65 -11.89
N ALA A 189 6.11 0.11 -10.90
CA ALA A 189 7.53 0.15 -10.56
C ALA A 189 8.00 -1.18 -9.96
N ILE A 190 7.22 -1.76 -9.05
CA ILE A 190 7.53 -3.06 -8.46
C ILE A 190 7.46 -4.14 -9.54
N LYS A 191 6.41 -4.14 -10.37
CA LYS A 191 6.28 -5.12 -11.46
C LYS A 191 7.48 -5.13 -12.39
N ARG A 192 7.95 -3.94 -12.80
CA ARG A 192 9.14 -3.81 -13.64
C ARG A 192 10.40 -4.37 -12.99
N GLU A 193 10.57 -4.18 -11.68
CA GLU A 193 11.76 -4.68 -10.98
C GLU A 193 11.69 -6.20 -10.70
N ILE A 194 10.51 -6.81 -10.74
CA ILE A 194 10.33 -8.29 -10.65
C ILE A 194 10.54 -8.95 -12.02
N GLU A 195 10.16 -8.28 -13.11
CA GLU A 195 10.22 -8.79 -14.49
C GLU A 195 11.59 -8.56 -15.17
N CYS A 196 12.53 -7.89 -14.50
CA CYS A 196 13.92 -7.69 -14.94
C CYS A 196 14.87 -8.70 -14.30
#